data_AF-A0A815G2L7-F1
#
_entry.id   AF-A0A815G2L7-F1
#
_cell.length_a   1.000
_cell.length_b   1.000
_cell.length_c   1.000
_cell.angle_alpha   90.00
_cell.angle_beta   90.00
_cell.angle_gamma   90.00
#
_symmetry.space_group_name_H-M   'P 1'
#
loop_
_entity.id
_entity.type
_entity.pdbx_description
1 polymer ?
#
loop_
_entity_poly.entity_id
_entity_poly.type
_entity_poly.pdbx_seq_one_letter_code
_entity_poly.pdbx_strand_id
1 'polypeptide(L)'
;MAGTHDTEQQRIIVRIKCIAFREARDAVATFINRQWIADKIHRTTRFVIEWWEKSYDDCFADYSECGRKLKLSDASRNLILSVSGKQRKSIYVMVKEIAEKHKEYVVPKTIANYRHREGIKPFHVISRPLKTETHISNRLWFCDWLKYWTQEDFLHLVPSDEFYVWTVRRSNYQNDRILAKSVEDIEDDERCREMVKNQACIGIFIIFTEKKFALGT
;
A
#
# COMPACT_ATOMS: atom_id res chain seq x y z
N MET A 1 -13.58 -15.07 -25.64
CA MET A 1 -13.92 -13.63 -25.68
C MET A 1 -14.32 -13.23 -24.28
N ALA A 2 -13.59 -12.29 -23.69
CA ALA A 2 -13.70 -11.93 -22.28
C ALA A 2 -15.05 -11.24 -21.99
N GLY A 3 -15.73 -11.69 -20.94
CA GLY A 3 -17.00 -11.16 -20.47
C GLY A 3 -16.85 -9.74 -19.93
N THR A 4 -17.02 -8.77 -20.81
CA THR A 4 -17.25 -7.39 -20.43
C THR A 4 -18.76 -7.17 -20.27
N HIS A 5 -19.13 -6.39 -19.24
CA HIS A 5 -20.36 -5.59 -19.14
C HIS A 5 -21.54 -6.11 -18.29
N ASP A 6 -21.32 -6.30 -16.98
CA ASP A 6 -22.41 -6.22 -16.00
C ASP A 6 -22.05 -5.30 -14.83
N THR A 7 -21.78 -4.03 -15.16
CA THR A 7 -21.55 -2.98 -14.16
C THR A 7 -22.89 -2.42 -13.64
N GLU A 8 -22.92 -1.89 -12.42
CA GLU A 8 -24.16 -1.29 -11.88
C GLU A 8 -24.65 -0.11 -12.73
N GLN A 9 -23.73 0.67 -13.30
CA GLN A 9 -24.04 1.74 -14.25
C GLN A 9 -24.80 1.21 -15.48
N GLN A 10 -24.37 0.08 -16.04
CA GLN A 10 -25.07 -0.55 -17.16
C GLN A 10 -26.43 -1.13 -16.75
N ARG A 11 -26.55 -1.67 -15.53
CA ARG A 11 -27.84 -2.14 -15.00
C ARG A 11 -28.82 -0.98 -14.84
N ILE A 12 -28.38 0.18 -14.35
CA ILE A 12 -29.19 1.39 -14.26
C ILE A 12 -29.69 1.82 -15.65
N ILE A 13 -28.80 1.89 -16.65
CA ILE A 13 -29.18 2.24 -18.03
C ILE A 13 -30.23 1.27 -18.59
N VAL A 14 -30.07 -0.03 -18.32
CA VAL A 14 -31.02 -1.06 -18.77
C VAL A 14 -32.39 -0.91 -18.09
N ARG A 15 -32.43 -0.59 -16.78
CA ARG A 15 -33.66 -0.30 -16.04
C ARG A 15 -34.39 0.92 -16.62
N ILE A 16 -33.66 2.02 -16.85
CA ILE A 16 -34.17 3.26 -17.45
C ILE A 16 -34.77 2.99 -18.83
N LYS A 17 -34.05 2.25 -19.69
CA LYS A 17 -34.54 1.88 -21.03
C LYS A 17 -35.84 1.08 -20.97
N CYS A 18 -35.95 0.15 -20.02
CA CYS A 18 -37.16 -0.64 -19.83
C CYS A 18 -38.38 0.24 -19.52
N ILE A 19 -38.21 1.21 -18.61
CA ILE A 19 -39.27 2.16 -18.23
C ILE A 19 -39.61 3.09 -19.40
N ALA A 20 -38.61 3.64 -20.09
CA ALA A 20 -38.81 4.52 -21.24
C ALA A 20 -39.57 3.82 -22.39
N PHE A 21 -39.27 2.55 -22.67
CA PHE A 21 -40.00 1.80 -23.70
C PHE A 21 -41.44 1.47 -23.27
N ARG A 22 -41.69 1.25 -21.98
CA ARG A 22 -43.06 1.13 -21.45
C ARG A 22 -43.82 2.43 -21.65
N GLU A 23 -43.24 3.57 -21.28
CA GLU A 23 -43.88 4.88 -21.46
C GLU A 23 -44.18 5.18 -22.93
N ALA A 24 -43.27 4.81 -23.84
CA ALA A 24 -43.51 4.94 -25.27
C ALA A 24 -44.69 4.06 -25.75
N ARG A 25 -44.80 2.83 -25.22
CA ARG A 25 -45.97 1.96 -25.48
C ARG A 25 -47.26 2.63 -25.02
N ASP A 26 -47.26 3.15 -23.80
CA ASP A 26 -48.42 3.79 -23.19
C ASP A 26 -48.79 5.09 -23.92
N ALA A 27 -47.81 5.76 -24.53
CA ALA A 27 -47.95 6.90 -25.44
C ALA A 27 -48.28 6.52 -26.90
N VAL A 28 -48.94 5.37 -27.12
CA VAL A 28 -49.50 4.90 -28.42
C VAL A 28 -48.54 4.09 -29.32
N ALA A 29 -47.30 3.79 -28.91
CA ALA A 29 -46.44 2.87 -29.66
C ALA A 29 -46.82 1.39 -29.46
N THR A 30 -47.98 0.98 -29.99
CA THR A 30 -48.63 -0.32 -29.73
C THR A 30 -47.83 -1.56 -30.16
N PHE A 31 -46.85 -1.42 -31.07
CA PHE A 31 -45.96 -2.51 -31.47
C PHE A 31 -44.97 -2.91 -30.36
N ILE A 32 -44.75 -2.04 -29.37
CA ILE A 32 -43.86 -2.30 -28.24
C ILE A 32 -44.57 -3.23 -27.26
N ASN A 33 -44.12 -4.48 -27.20
CA ASN A 33 -44.57 -5.46 -26.22
C ASN A 33 -43.41 -5.90 -25.30
N ARG A 34 -43.73 -6.64 -24.24
CA ARG A 34 -42.73 -7.09 -23.25
C ARG A 34 -41.60 -7.92 -23.85
N GLN A 35 -41.91 -8.77 -24.83
CA GLN A 35 -40.91 -9.58 -25.53
C GLN A 35 -39.97 -8.69 -26.35
N TRP A 36 -40.52 -7.73 -27.08
CA TRP A 36 -39.76 -6.77 -27.86
C TRP A 36 -38.79 -5.96 -26.98
N ILE A 37 -39.25 -5.49 -25.82
CA ILE A 37 -38.39 -4.77 -24.86
C ILE A 37 -37.25 -5.67 -24.38
N ALA A 38 -37.57 -6.91 -23.97
CA ALA A 38 -36.59 -7.89 -23.50
C ALA A 38 -35.49 -8.15 -24.54
N ASP A 39 -35.88 -8.32 -25.81
CA ASP A 39 -34.97 -8.53 -26.92
C ASP A 39 -34.10 -7.29 -27.19
N LYS A 40 -34.67 -6.08 -27.08
CA LYS A 40 -33.93 -4.82 -27.29
C LYS A 40 -32.94 -4.48 -26.20
N ILE A 41 -33.23 -4.81 -24.95
CA ILE A 41 -32.33 -4.54 -23.82
C ILE A 41 -31.42 -5.74 -23.50
N HIS A 42 -31.52 -6.84 -24.26
CA HIS A 42 -30.80 -8.08 -24.06
C HIS A 42 -30.94 -8.61 -22.62
N ARG A 43 -32.19 -8.71 -22.14
CA ARG A 43 -32.56 -9.27 -20.83
C ARG A 43 -33.73 -10.23 -20.98
N THR A 44 -34.06 -10.94 -19.91
CA THR A 44 -35.20 -11.86 -19.90
C THR A 44 -36.52 -11.09 -19.82
N THR A 45 -37.59 -11.68 -20.36
CA THR A 45 -38.95 -11.15 -20.19
C THR A 45 -39.36 -11.06 -18.73
N ARG A 46 -38.86 -11.96 -17.88
CA ARG A 46 -39.05 -11.89 -16.43
C ARG A 46 -38.50 -10.58 -15.84
N PHE A 47 -37.31 -10.14 -16.25
CA PHE A 47 -36.75 -8.86 -15.83
C PHE A 47 -37.67 -7.70 -16.24
N VAL A 48 -38.20 -7.72 -17.46
CA VAL A 48 -39.13 -6.69 -17.95
C VAL A 48 -40.43 -6.67 -17.14
N ILE A 49 -40.95 -7.83 -16.73
CA ILE A 49 -42.14 -7.94 -15.86
C ILE A 49 -41.85 -7.35 -14.48
N GLU A 50 -40.71 -7.70 -13.86
CA GLU A 50 -40.31 -7.20 -12.54
C GLU A 50 -40.12 -5.68 -12.51
N TRP A 51 -39.74 -5.08 -13.64
CA TRP A 51 -39.57 -3.62 -13.80
C TRP A 51 -40.77 -2.93 -14.44
N TRP A 52 -41.84 -3.67 -14.75
CA TRP A 52 -42.97 -3.14 -15.51
C TRP A 52 -43.72 -2.03 -14.78
N GLU A 53 -43.87 -2.14 -13.47
CA GLU A 53 -44.64 -1.21 -12.63
C GLU A 53 -43.75 -0.22 -11.86
N LYS A 54 -42.43 -0.31 -12.04
CA LYS A 54 -41.47 0.54 -11.32
C LYS A 54 -41.37 1.94 -11.93
N SER A 55 -40.91 2.88 -11.10
CA SER A 55 -40.66 4.28 -11.46
C SER A 55 -39.17 4.52 -11.77
N TYR A 56 -38.83 5.68 -12.34
CA TYR A 56 -37.42 6.04 -12.57
C TYR A 56 -36.63 6.11 -11.26
N ASP A 57 -37.25 6.51 -10.15
CA ASP A 57 -36.59 6.59 -8.84
C ASP A 57 -36.10 5.22 -8.36
N ASP A 58 -36.88 4.16 -8.64
CA ASP A 58 -36.50 2.79 -8.33
C ASP A 58 -35.25 2.32 -9.09
N CYS A 59 -34.92 2.95 -10.23
CA CYS A 59 -33.71 2.61 -10.99
C CYS A 59 -32.43 2.91 -10.22
N PHE A 60 -32.49 3.90 -9.33
CA PHE A 60 -31.38 4.40 -8.53
C PHE A 60 -31.41 3.93 -7.07
N ALA A 61 -32.32 3.00 -6.74
CA ALA A 61 -32.39 2.42 -5.40
C ALA A 61 -31.00 1.93 -4.97
N ASP A 62 -30.52 2.46 -3.86
CA ASP A 62 -29.19 2.13 -3.35
C ASP A 62 -29.21 0.76 -2.68
N TYR A 63 -28.61 -0.22 -3.34
CA TYR A 63 -28.42 -1.57 -2.81
C TYR A 63 -27.09 -1.72 -2.05
N SER A 64 -26.40 -0.62 -1.73
CA SER A 64 -25.15 -0.64 -0.96
C SER A 64 -25.31 -1.35 0.39
N GLU A 65 -26.50 -1.30 0.98
CA GLU A 65 -26.85 -1.96 2.25
C GLU A 65 -27.30 -3.43 2.10
N CYS A 66 -27.61 -3.91 0.90
CA CYS A 66 -28.09 -5.28 0.67
C CYS A 66 -26.95 -6.32 0.61
N GLY A 67 -25.75 -5.95 1.03
CA GLY A 67 -24.57 -6.80 1.05
C GLY A 67 -24.39 -7.62 2.33
N ARG A 68 -23.43 -8.54 2.30
CA ARG A 68 -22.97 -9.23 3.51
C ARG A 68 -22.44 -8.20 4.51
N LYS A 69 -22.96 -8.21 5.73
CA LYS A 69 -22.47 -7.37 6.83
C LYS A 69 -20.95 -7.42 6.94
N LEU A 70 -20.34 -6.27 7.19
CA LEU A 70 -18.90 -6.15 7.40
C LEU A 70 -18.47 -7.01 8.60
N LYS A 71 -17.33 -7.69 8.47
CA LYS A 71 -16.79 -8.57 9.51
C LYS A 71 -16.13 -7.82 10.68
N LEU A 72 -15.91 -6.51 10.53
CA LEU A 72 -15.33 -5.64 11.53
C LEU A 72 -16.38 -4.63 11.97
N SER A 73 -16.59 -4.49 13.27
CA SER A 73 -17.39 -3.40 13.82
C SER A 73 -16.67 -2.05 13.66
N ASP A 74 -17.42 -0.96 13.84
CA ASP A 74 -16.85 0.39 13.86
C ASP A 74 -15.82 0.57 14.96
N ALA A 75 -16.08 0.00 16.14
CA ALA A 75 -15.15 0.03 17.26
C ALA A 75 -13.82 -0.66 16.91
N SER A 76 -13.89 -1.86 16.33
CA SER A 76 -12.70 -2.60 15.88
C SER A 76 -11.96 -1.87 14.75
N ARG A 77 -12.66 -1.22 13.82
CA ARG A 77 -12.04 -0.39 12.77
C ARG A 77 -11.29 0.81 13.37
N ASN A 78 -11.92 1.54 14.29
CA ASN A 78 -11.31 2.68 14.97
C ASN A 78 -10.09 2.26 15.80
N LEU A 79 -10.15 1.09 16.46
CA LEU A 79 -8.99 0.52 17.14
C LEU A 79 -7.85 0.22 16.16
N ILE A 80 -8.13 -0.42 15.02
CA ILE A 80 -7.10 -0.69 14.01
C ILE A 80 -6.46 0.61 13.51
N LEU A 81 -7.26 1.64 13.23
CA LEU A 81 -6.77 2.94 12.76
C LEU A 81 -5.88 3.63 13.79
N SER A 82 -6.33 3.73 15.04
CA SER A 82 -5.57 4.35 16.13
C SER A 82 -4.24 3.65 16.41
N VAL A 83 -4.22 2.32 16.32
CA VAL A 83 -3.04 1.48 16.57
C VAL A 83 -2.10 1.41 15.34
N SER A 84 -2.57 1.81 14.17
CA SER A 84 -1.79 1.84 12.93
C SER A 84 -0.90 3.10 12.75
N GLY A 85 -0.75 3.92 13.80
CA GLY A 85 0.13 5.11 13.86
C GLY A 85 1.65 4.83 14.01
N LYS A 86 2.35 5.73 14.73
CA LYS A 86 3.83 5.89 14.79
C LYS A 86 4.65 4.62 15.09
N GLN A 87 4.06 3.61 15.73
CA GLN A 87 4.63 2.26 15.87
C GLN A 87 3.50 1.25 15.70
N ARG A 88 3.39 0.69 14.49
CA ARG A 88 2.28 -0.20 14.15
C ARG A 88 2.42 -1.52 14.89
N LYS A 89 1.42 -1.86 15.70
CA LYS A 89 1.34 -3.20 16.27
C LYS A 89 1.16 -4.25 15.17
N SER A 90 1.69 -5.44 15.44
CA SER A 90 1.55 -6.60 14.56
C SER A 90 0.08 -7.00 14.44
N ILE A 91 -0.24 -7.71 13.35
CA ILE A 91 -1.62 -8.13 13.08
C ILE A 91 -2.14 -9.04 14.19
N TYR A 92 -1.32 -9.96 14.68
CA TYR A 92 -1.68 -10.88 15.75
C TYR A 92 -1.93 -10.19 17.09
N VAL A 93 -1.15 -9.15 17.42
CA VAL A 93 -1.37 -8.35 18.62
C VAL A 93 -2.72 -7.63 18.54
N MET A 94 -3.08 -7.08 17.38
CA MET A 94 -4.39 -6.46 17.21
C MET A 94 -5.54 -7.46 17.29
N VAL A 95 -5.40 -8.68 16.76
CA VAL A 95 -6.43 -9.72 16.91
C VAL A 95 -6.71 -9.98 18.39
N LYS A 96 -5.65 -10.11 19.21
CA LYS A 96 -5.79 -10.28 20.66
C LYS A 96 -6.49 -9.08 21.30
N GLU A 97 -6.06 -7.86 20.99
CA GLU A 97 -6.66 -6.65 21.55
C GLU A 97 -8.14 -6.48 21.18
N ILE A 98 -8.53 -6.83 19.94
CA ILE A 98 -9.94 -6.81 19.52
C ILE A 98 -10.75 -7.86 20.27
N ALA A 99 -10.21 -9.07 20.43
CA ALA A 99 -10.87 -10.14 21.18
C ALA A 99 -11.04 -9.77 22.66
N GLU A 100 -10.05 -9.12 23.27
CA GLU A 100 -10.08 -8.71 24.68
C GLU A 100 -11.00 -7.50 24.92
N LYS A 101 -10.89 -6.44 24.09
CA LYS A 101 -11.61 -5.18 24.32
C LYS A 101 -13.04 -5.18 23.79
N HIS A 102 -13.25 -5.80 22.63
CA HIS A 102 -14.53 -5.75 21.92
C HIS A 102 -15.26 -7.09 21.96
N LYS A 103 -14.66 -8.13 22.53
CA LYS A 103 -15.22 -9.50 22.57
C LYS A 103 -15.57 -10.03 21.18
N GLU A 104 -14.80 -9.59 20.18
CA GLU A 104 -14.98 -9.94 18.78
C GLU A 104 -13.90 -10.90 18.32
N TYR A 105 -14.29 -12.01 17.69
CA TYR A 105 -13.32 -12.92 17.07
C TYR A 105 -13.07 -12.52 15.62
N VAL A 106 -11.85 -12.09 15.33
CA VAL A 106 -11.45 -11.62 14.00
C VAL A 106 -10.24 -12.40 13.50
N VAL A 107 -10.35 -12.96 12.29
CA VAL A 107 -9.24 -13.64 11.63
C VAL A 107 -8.16 -12.61 11.22
N PRO A 108 -6.84 -12.88 11.43
CA PRO A 108 -5.75 -11.96 11.05
C PRO A 108 -5.85 -11.40 9.62
N LYS A 109 -6.25 -12.25 8.66
CA LYS A 109 -6.42 -11.88 7.24
C LYS A 109 -7.46 -10.78 7.04
N THR A 110 -8.50 -10.72 7.87
CA THR A 110 -9.51 -9.66 7.81
C THR A 110 -8.91 -8.30 8.12
N ILE A 111 -8.05 -8.24 9.15
CA ILE A 111 -7.35 -7.01 9.53
C ILE A 111 -6.31 -6.61 8.47
N ALA A 112 -5.59 -7.59 7.91
CA ALA A 112 -4.66 -7.36 6.81
C ALA A 112 -5.35 -6.72 5.61
N ASN A 113 -6.48 -7.29 5.19
CA ASN A 113 -7.28 -6.79 4.07
C ASN A 113 -7.84 -5.39 4.37
N TYR A 114 -8.31 -5.15 5.59
CA TYR A 114 -8.78 -3.83 6.00
C TYR A 114 -7.67 -2.78 5.92
N ARG A 115 -6.49 -3.05 6.53
CA ARG A 115 -5.31 -2.17 6.42
C ARG A 115 -4.94 -1.88 4.97
N HIS A 116 -4.95 -2.89 4.11
CA HIS A 116 -4.66 -2.70 2.69
C HIS A 116 -5.67 -1.77 2.01
N ARG A 117 -6.98 -1.96 2.25
CA ARG A 117 -8.04 -1.12 1.68
C ARG A 117 -7.94 0.34 2.14
N GLU A 118 -7.59 0.56 3.40
CA GLU A 118 -7.39 1.89 3.97
C GLU A 118 -6.02 2.51 3.60
N GLY A 119 -5.22 1.88 2.74
CA GLY A 119 -3.92 2.40 2.30
C GLY A 119 -2.82 2.34 3.36
N ILE A 120 -2.99 1.56 4.42
CA ILE A 120 -2.07 1.43 5.56
C ILE A 120 -0.89 0.51 5.16
N LYS A 121 0.11 1.07 4.48
CA LYS A 121 1.30 0.34 3.94
C LYS A 121 2.32 -0.04 5.02
N PRO A 122 2.89 -1.26 5.04
CA PRO A 122 3.86 -1.69 6.07
C PRO A 122 4.91 -0.62 6.40
N PHE A 123 5.16 -0.38 7.69
CA PHE A 123 6.13 0.62 8.13
C PHE A 123 7.54 -0.01 8.12
N HIS A 124 8.47 0.58 7.39
CA HIS A 124 9.87 0.21 7.51
C HIS A 124 10.49 1.00 8.67
N VAL A 125 10.79 0.31 9.78
CA VAL A 125 11.47 0.91 10.92
C VAL A 125 12.96 0.95 10.61
N ILE A 126 13.49 2.15 10.36
CA ILE A 126 14.93 2.36 10.28
C ILE A 126 15.45 2.40 11.72
N SER A 127 16.40 1.52 12.06
CA SER A 127 17.09 1.57 13.33
C SER A 127 17.80 2.92 13.45
N ARG A 128 17.46 3.67 14.49
CA ARG A 128 18.16 4.92 14.82
C ARG A 128 19.08 4.63 16.01
N PRO A 129 20.31 5.15 16.01
CA PRO A 129 21.17 5.04 17.17
C PRO A 129 20.47 5.71 18.35
N LEU A 130 20.53 5.05 19.51
CA LEU A 130 19.99 5.61 20.75
C LEU A 130 20.84 6.83 21.14
N LYS A 131 20.19 7.98 21.29
CA LYS A 131 20.84 9.23 21.69
C LYS A 131 20.43 9.55 23.12
N THR A 132 21.40 9.86 23.95
CA THR A 132 21.18 10.44 25.28
C THR A 132 20.75 11.90 25.13
N GLU A 133 20.20 12.50 26.18
CA GLU A 133 19.88 13.93 26.20
C GLU A 133 21.12 14.79 25.88
N THR A 134 22.28 14.44 26.43
CA THR A 134 23.55 15.10 26.13
C THR A 134 23.91 15.04 24.64
N HIS A 135 23.75 13.88 24.00
CA HIS A 135 23.98 13.75 22.55
C HIS A 135 23.01 14.62 21.73
N ILE A 136 21.77 14.79 22.19
CA ILE A 136 20.79 15.65 21.52
C ILE A 136 21.20 17.11 21.67
N SER A 137 21.47 17.57 22.90
CA SER A 137 21.88 18.95 23.19
C SER A 137 23.15 19.35 22.46
N ASN A 138 24.18 18.50 22.46
CA ASN A 138 25.44 18.78 21.75
C ASN A 138 25.24 18.89 20.24
N ARG A 139 24.37 18.06 19.66
CA ARG A 139 24.05 18.14 18.23
C ARG A 139 23.28 19.40 17.89
N LEU A 140 22.31 19.79 18.72
CA LEU A 140 21.56 21.03 18.52
C LEU A 140 22.49 22.24 18.62
N TRP A 141 23.33 22.29 19.67
CA TRP A 141 24.34 23.32 19.82
C TRP A 141 25.28 23.39 18.60
N PHE A 142 25.78 22.24 18.13
CA PHE A 142 26.67 22.19 16.97
C PHE A 142 25.97 22.67 15.69
N CYS A 143 24.71 22.27 15.47
CA CYS A 143 23.91 22.76 14.35
C CYS A 143 23.65 24.27 14.44
N ASP A 144 23.34 24.79 15.63
CA ASP A 144 23.12 26.23 15.85
C ASP A 144 24.41 27.02 15.66
N TRP A 145 25.56 26.47 16.04
CA TRP A 145 26.86 27.07 15.80
C TRP A 145 27.22 27.09 14.31
N LEU A 146 27.02 25.97 13.60
CA LEU A 146 27.23 25.88 12.15
C LEU A 146 26.26 26.76 11.33
N LYS A 147 25.11 27.15 11.90
CA LYS A 147 24.13 28.00 11.22
C LYS A 147 24.71 29.36 10.77
N TYR A 148 25.72 29.85 11.48
CA TYR A 148 26.38 31.13 11.18
C TYR A 148 27.57 31.00 10.23
N TRP A 149 27.92 29.78 9.83
CA TRP A 149 29.01 29.56 8.88
C TRP A 149 28.61 30.04 7.48
N THR A 150 29.53 30.74 6.85
CA THR A 150 29.44 31.18 5.46
C THR A 150 30.01 30.10 4.53
N GLN A 151 29.83 30.29 3.22
CA GLN A 151 30.42 29.39 2.23
C GLN A 151 31.95 29.31 2.38
N GLU A 152 32.62 30.42 2.68
CA GLU A 152 34.08 30.48 2.85
C GLU A 152 34.55 29.62 4.03
N ASP A 153 33.80 29.61 5.13
CA ASP A 153 34.10 28.77 6.30
C ASP A 153 34.06 27.27 5.96
N PHE A 154 33.12 26.85 5.11
CA PHE A 154 33.03 25.46 4.64
C PHE A 154 34.15 25.07 3.66
N LEU A 155 34.74 26.03 2.92
CA LEU A 155 35.87 25.75 2.03
C LEU A 155 37.13 25.29 2.80
N HIS A 156 37.23 25.69 4.07
CA HIS A 156 38.32 25.29 4.95
C HIS A 156 38.05 24.00 5.73
N LEU A 157 36.85 23.42 5.59
CA LEU A 157 36.49 22.17 6.24
C LEU A 157 36.98 20.98 5.41
N VAL A 158 37.79 20.13 6.02
CA VAL A 158 38.23 18.86 5.42
C VAL A 158 37.64 17.72 6.24
N PRO A 159 36.42 17.23 5.90
CA PRO A 159 35.86 16.09 6.61
C PRO A 159 36.62 14.81 6.21
N SER A 160 36.93 14.02 7.23
CA SER A 160 37.48 12.68 7.09
C SER A 160 36.63 11.71 7.89
N ASP A 161 36.46 10.50 7.36
CA ASP A 161 35.81 9.40 8.06
C ASP A 161 36.48 8.08 7.68
N GLU A 162 36.36 7.09 8.56
CA GLU A 162 36.97 5.77 8.41
C GLU A 162 35.89 4.74 8.17
N PHE A 163 36.01 4.00 7.06
CA PHE A 163 35.08 2.93 6.74
C PHE A 163 35.83 1.63 6.50
N TYR A 164 35.28 0.55 7.04
CA TYR A 164 35.74 -0.80 6.76
C TYR A 164 35.20 -1.27 5.42
N VAL A 165 36.10 -1.54 4.47
CA VAL A 165 35.75 -2.21 3.21
C VAL A 165 36.22 -3.65 3.28
N TRP A 166 35.25 -4.56 3.24
CA TRP A 166 35.48 -5.99 3.23
C TRP A 166 35.62 -6.44 1.76
N THR A 167 36.76 -7.01 1.37
CA THR A 167 36.94 -7.54 0.00
C THR A 167 36.01 -8.71 -0.26
N VAL A 168 35.72 -9.47 0.80
CA VAL A 168 34.72 -10.53 0.84
C VAL A 168 33.87 -10.30 2.08
N ARG A 169 32.61 -9.91 1.89
CA ARG A 169 31.66 -9.77 3.00
C ARG A 169 30.78 -11.00 3.11
N ARG A 170 30.41 -11.36 4.33
CA ARG A 170 29.37 -12.37 4.54
C ARG A 170 28.07 -11.85 3.94
N SER A 171 27.43 -12.67 3.09
CA SER A 171 26.09 -12.37 2.58
C SER A 171 25.16 -12.12 3.76
N ASN A 172 24.54 -10.95 3.78
CA ASN A 172 23.50 -10.62 4.72
C ASN A 172 22.19 -11.20 4.19
N TYR A 173 21.91 -12.47 4.48
CA TYR A 173 20.72 -13.18 3.96
C TYR A 173 19.38 -12.49 4.26
N GLN A 174 19.32 -11.54 5.20
CA GLN A 174 18.12 -10.74 5.48
C GLN A 174 17.94 -9.57 4.50
N ASN A 175 19.04 -9.01 3.97
CA ASN A 175 19.04 -7.79 3.16
C ASN A 175 19.52 -8.02 1.72
N ASP A 176 20.43 -8.96 1.50
CA ASP A 176 20.98 -9.29 0.19
C ASP A 176 19.94 -10.11 -0.58
N ARG A 177 19.34 -9.48 -1.58
CA ARG A 177 18.42 -10.14 -2.52
C ARG A 177 19.24 -10.71 -3.66
N ILE A 178 19.32 -12.03 -3.74
CA ILE A 178 19.92 -12.72 -4.88
C ILE A 178 18.82 -12.94 -5.91
N LEU A 179 19.00 -12.42 -7.12
CA LEU A 179 18.13 -12.72 -8.25
C LEU A 179 18.71 -13.95 -8.96
N ALA A 180 18.08 -15.10 -8.78
CA ALA A 180 18.50 -16.37 -9.35
C ALA A 180 17.42 -16.93 -10.27
N LYS A 181 17.80 -17.71 -11.30
CA LYS A 181 16.84 -18.36 -12.20
C LYS A 181 16.34 -19.69 -11.63
N SER A 182 17.20 -20.39 -10.89
CA SER A 182 16.83 -21.58 -10.12
C SER A 182 17.49 -21.58 -8.72
N VAL A 183 17.10 -22.54 -7.86
CA VAL A 183 17.64 -22.63 -6.49
C VAL A 183 19.10 -23.08 -6.51
N GLU A 184 19.47 -23.88 -7.50
CA GLU A 184 20.82 -24.41 -7.72
C GLU A 184 21.82 -23.33 -8.15
N ASP A 185 21.34 -22.19 -8.65
CA ASP A 185 22.17 -21.02 -8.96
C ASP A 185 22.60 -20.23 -7.71
N ILE A 186 22.01 -20.53 -6.54
CA ILE A 186 22.31 -19.86 -5.27
C ILE A 186 23.51 -20.57 -4.64
N GLU A 187 24.61 -19.86 -4.41
CA GLU A 187 25.79 -20.44 -3.76
C GLU A 187 25.46 -21.02 -2.38
N ASP A 188 25.95 -22.24 -2.12
CA ASP A 188 25.72 -22.96 -0.86
C ASP A 188 26.38 -22.27 0.34
N ASP A 189 25.73 -22.38 1.50
CA ASP A 189 26.15 -21.76 2.78
C ASP A 189 27.56 -22.20 3.21
N GLU A 190 28.01 -23.40 2.83
CA GLU A 190 29.38 -23.88 3.10
C GLU A 190 30.45 -23.06 2.36
N ARG A 191 30.23 -22.77 1.08
CA ARG A 191 31.17 -21.96 0.27
C ARG A 191 31.22 -20.51 0.76
N CYS A 192 30.07 -19.94 1.14
CA CYS A 192 30.00 -18.63 1.79
C CYS A 192 30.77 -18.60 3.12
N ARG A 193 30.69 -19.66 3.94
CA ARG A 193 31.44 -19.76 5.20
C ARG A 193 32.95 -19.86 5.00
N GLU A 194 33.40 -20.62 4.00
CA GLU A 194 34.83 -20.70 3.66
C GLU A 194 35.39 -19.36 3.19
N MET A 195 34.66 -18.66 2.32
CA MET A 195 35.01 -17.32 1.86
C MET A 195 35.12 -16.30 3.01
N VAL A 196 34.28 -16.43 4.03
CA VAL A 196 34.28 -15.57 5.23
C VAL A 196 35.42 -15.90 6.21
N LYS A 197 35.91 -17.14 6.23
CA LYS A 197 36.99 -17.56 7.14
C LYS A 197 38.30 -16.79 6.90
N ASN A 198 38.53 -16.35 5.66
CA ASN A 198 39.70 -15.59 5.23
C ASN A 198 39.33 -14.15 4.85
N GLN A 199 38.53 -13.47 5.68
CA GLN A 199 38.15 -12.08 5.45
C GLN A 199 39.37 -11.15 5.43
N ALA A 200 39.74 -10.69 4.24
CA ALA A 200 40.65 -9.57 4.10
C ALA A 200 39.86 -8.26 4.23
N CYS A 201 40.17 -7.48 5.26
CA CYS A 201 39.64 -6.14 5.42
C CYS A 201 40.68 -5.14 4.92
N ILE A 202 40.25 -4.19 4.09
CA ILE A 202 41.06 -3.03 3.72
C ILE A 202 40.41 -1.82 4.40
N GLY A 203 41.14 -1.20 5.31
CA GLY A 203 40.76 0.11 5.83
C GLY A 203 41.02 1.16 4.76
N ILE A 204 39.99 1.89 4.35
CA ILE A 204 40.13 2.99 3.41
C ILE A 204 39.92 4.30 4.18
N PHE A 205 40.91 5.18 4.10
CA PHE A 205 40.81 6.54 4.61
C PHE A 205 40.41 7.46 3.45
N ILE A 206 39.23 8.09 3.57
CA ILE A 206 38.73 9.01 2.54
C ILE A 206 38.78 10.43 3.11
N ILE A 207 39.53 11.29 2.43
CA ILE A 207 39.61 12.72 2.72
C ILE A 207 38.85 13.46 1.61
N PHE A 208 37.80 14.17 1.97
CA PHE A 208 37.12 15.05 1.02
C PHE A 208 37.75 16.43 1.10
N THR A 209 38.35 16.87 0.00
CA THR A 209 38.85 18.25 -0.13
C THR A 209 38.21 18.85 -1.38
N GLU A 210 37.80 20.11 -1.31
CA GLU A 210 37.44 20.85 -2.52
C GLU A 210 38.71 21.23 -3.25
N LYS A 211 39.21 20.35 -4.12
CA LYS A 211 40.18 20.74 -5.11
C LYS A 211 39.40 21.49 -6.20
N LYS A 212 39.39 22.82 -6.16
CA LYS A 212 39.04 23.60 -7.36
C LYS A 212 39.96 23.10 -8.47
N PHE A 213 39.42 22.34 -9.42
CA PHE A 213 40.09 22.14 -10.69
C PHE A 213 40.21 23.55 -11.27
N ALA A 214 41.39 24.13 -11.12
CA ALA A 214 41.81 25.25 -11.94
C ALA A 214 41.82 24.71 -13.37
N LEU A 215 40.66 24.80 -14.04
CA LEU A 215 40.62 24.86 -15.48
C LEU A 215 41.45 26.09 -15.82
N GLY A 216 42.66 25.81 -16.30
CA GLY A 216 43.61 26.83 -16.71
C GLY A 216 42.94 27.83 -17.65
N THR A 217 43.31 29.08 -17.41
CA THR A 217 43.43 30.17 -18.39
C THR A 217 43.62 29.70 -19.82
#